data_AF-A0A2G1XWK6-F1
#
_entry.id   AF-A0A2G1XWK6-F1
#
_cell.length_a   1.000
_cell.length_b   1.000
_cell.length_c   1.000
_cell.angle_alpha   90.00
_cell.angle_beta   90.00
_cell.angle_gamma   90.00
#
_symmetry.space_group_name_H-M   'P 1'
#
loop_
_entity.id
_entity.type
_entity.pdbx_description
1 polymer ?
#
loop_
_entity_poly.entity_id
_entity_poly.type
_entity_poly.pdbx_seq_one_letter_code
_entity_poly.pdbx_strand_id
1 'polypeptide(L)'
;MQRSITHQNPVALFAYIGIFVLYSSLSSIHLYLPPMLAVLFVLFTRSLARNDYASILILSFCLVIFEANHGYMLFSSIIYFYLVYKFIMPKINQNFSCPWCIKLSNILMAYIGYFLFLSLMSSIFLLSPPEFNHYIVYYIVIEFLLVSIL
;
A
#
# COMPACT_ATOMS: atom_id res chain seq x y z
N MET A 1 -8.40 6.27 37.60
CA MET A 1 -7.45 6.21 36.46
C MET A 1 -7.73 4.96 35.66
N GLN A 2 -8.47 5.07 34.57
CA GLN A 2 -8.88 3.94 33.74
C GLN A 2 -7.76 3.67 32.75
N ARG A 3 -7.15 2.49 32.82
CA ARG A 3 -6.06 2.07 31.93
C ARG A 3 -6.64 1.91 30.52
N SER A 4 -6.48 2.91 29.64
CA SER A 4 -6.78 2.75 28.22
C SER A 4 -5.79 1.75 27.66
N ILE A 5 -6.25 0.53 27.38
CA ILE A 5 -5.43 -0.50 26.74
C ILE A 5 -5.24 -0.06 25.29
N THR A 6 -4.12 0.64 25.02
CA THR A 6 -3.73 1.22 23.73
C THR A 6 -3.61 0.17 22.60
N HIS A 7 -3.58 -1.12 22.91
CA HIS A 7 -3.58 -2.20 21.92
C HIS A 7 -4.58 -3.30 22.30
N GLN A 8 -5.81 -3.18 21.82
CA GLN A 8 -6.87 -4.16 22.14
C GLN A 8 -6.81 -5.44 21.30
N ASN A 9 -6.17 -5.47 20.12
CA ASN A 9 -6.19 -6.66 19.25
C ASN A 9 -4.82 -6.98 18.62
N PRO A 10 -3.79 -7.40 19.41
CA PRO A 10 -2.56 -7.95 18.84
C PRO A 10 -2.82 -9.17 17.94
N VAL A 11 -3.89 -9.92 18.21
CA VAL A 11 -4.28 -11.11 17.42
C VAL A 11 -4.66 -10.73 15.98
N ALA A 12 -5.41 -9.64 15.78
CA ALA A 12 -5.77 -9.18 14.43
C ALA A 12 -4.53 -8.78 13.63
N LEU A 13 -3.57 -8.15 14.29
CA LEU A 13 -2.30 -7.72 13.73
C LEU A 13 -1.45 -8.89 13.22
N PHE A 14 -1.30 -9.96 14.03
CA PHE A 14 -0.63 -11.19 13.61
C PHE A 14 -1.37 -11.95 12.52
N ALA A 15 -2.71 -11.92 12.55
CA ALA A 15 -3.52 -12.50 11.48
C ALA A 15 -3.30 -11.79 10.14
N TYR A 16 -3.19 -10.45 10.12
CA TYR A 16 -2.83 -9.70 8.90
C TYR A 16 -1.46 -10.10 8.36
N ILE A 17 -0.45 -10.31 9.21
CA ILE A 17 0.87 -10.78 8.79
C ILE A 17 0.78 -12.18 8.19
N GLY A 18 0.11 -13.11 8.88
CA GLY A 18 -0.03 -14.49 8.42
C GLY A 18 -0.71 -14.57 7.06
N ILE A 19 -1.81 -13.83 6.88
CA ILE A 19 -2.53 -13.74 5.61
C ILE A 19 -1.65 -13.09 4.54
N PHE A 20 -0.94 -11.99 4.86
CA PHE A 20 -0.09 -11.30 3.90
C PHE A 20 1.08 -12.17 3.42
N VAL A 21 1.74 -12.89 4.32
CA VAL A 21 2.85 -13.79 3.97
C VAL A 21 2.36 -14.94 3.10
N LEU A 22 1.27 -15.61 3.49
CA LEU A 22 0.68 -16.69 2.68
C LEU A 22 0.24 -16.18 1.31
N TYR A 23 -0.37 -15.00 1.25
CA TYR A 23 -0.83 -14.39 0.01
C TYR A 23 0.33 -13.96 -0.87
N SER A 24 1.39 -13.35 -0.31
CA SER A 24 2.59 -12.95 -1.05
C SER A 24 3.33 -14.15 -1.64
N SER A 25 3.41 -15.26 -0.88
CA SER A 25 3.96 -16.53 -1.38
C SER A 25 3.09 -17.16 -2.48
N LEU A 26 1.76 -17.00 -2.44
CA LEU A 26 0.88 -17.46 -3.53
C LEU A 26 0.97 -16.55 -4.77
N SER A 27 1.09 -15.24 -4.57
CA SER A 27 1.19 -14.23 -5.64
C SER A 27 2.50 -14.35 -6.41
N SER A 28 3.61 -14.75 -5.77
CA SER A 28 4.86 -15.02 -6.48
C SER A 28 4.78 -16.22 -7.44
N ILE A 29 3.87 -17.17 -7.16
CA ILE A 29 3.64 -18.37 -8.00
C ILE A 29 2.58 -18.08 -9.08
N HIS A 30 1.58 -17.25 -8.77
CA HIS A 30 0.46 -16.96 -9.66
C HIS A 30 0.44 -15.49 -10.10
N LEU A 31 0.78 -15.26 -11.37
CA LEU A 31 0.73 -13.96 -12.06
C LEU A 31 -0.68 -13.32 -12.16
N TYR A 32 -1.72 -13.96 -11.63
CA TYR A 32 -3.08 -13.41 -11.60
C TYR A 32 -3.41 -12.73 -10.26
N LEU A 33 -2.66 -13.01 -9.19
CA LEU A 33 -2.95 -12.44 -7.89
C LEU A 33 -2.29 -11.05 -7.77
N PRO A 34 -3.07 -9.97 -7.54
CA PRO A 34 -2.52 -8.64 -7.41
C PRO A 34 -1.65 -8.51 -6.15
N PRO A 35 -0.62 -7.67 -6.14
CA PRO A 35 0.34 -7.53 -5.04
C PRO A 35 -0.20 -6.94 -3.73
N MET A 36 -1.51 -6.63 -3.63
CA MET A 36 -2.16 -5.97 -2.50
C MET A 36 -1.60 -4.59 -2.15
N LEU A 37 -0.98 -3.90 -3.11
CA LEU A 37 -0.29 -2.64 -2.87
C LEU A 37 -1.25 -1.52 -2.45
N ALA A 38 -2.40 -1.38 -3.11
CA ALA A 38 -3.41 -0.38 -2.73
C ALA A 38 -4.08 -0.74 -1.41
N VAL A 39 -4.26 -2.03 -1.09
CA VAL A 39 -4.76 -2.47 0.23
C VAL A 39 -3.77 -2.07 1.33
N LEU A 40 -2.48 -2.35 1.14
CA LEU A 40 -1.41 -1.93 2.06
C LEU A 40 -1.38 -0.40 2.21
N PHE A 41 -1.52 0.34 1.11
CA PHE A 41 -1.57 1.79 1.12
C PHE A 41 -2.74 2.34 1.96
N VAL A 42 -3.95 1.81 1.76
CA VAL A 42 -5.13 2.23 2.53
C VAL A 42 -4.99 1.88 4.02
N LEU A 43 -4.46 0.70 4.34
CA LEU A 43 -4.21 0.32 5.73
C LEU A 43 -3.12 1.19 6.37
N PHE A 44 -2.08 1.54 5.62
CA PHE A 44 -0.98 2.37 6.09
C PHE A 44 -1.43 3.80 6.39
N THR A 45 -2.17 4.42 5.47
CA THR A 45 -2.74 5.76 5.67
C THR A 45 -3.75 5.80 6.83
N ARG A 46 -4.57 4.75 6.98
CA ARG A 46 -5.50 4.63 8.12
C ARG A 46 -4.77 4.48 9.46
N SER A 47 -3.68 3.71 9.48
CA SER A 47 -2.85 3.52 10.68
C SER A 47 -2.11 4.81 11.08
N LEU A 48 -1.62 5.57 10.09
CA LEU A 48 -1.06 6.90 10.30
C LEU A 48 -2.08 7.88 10.88
N ALA A 49 -3.32 7.87 10.38
CA ALA A 49 -4.38 8.74 10.89
C ALA A 49 -4.78 8.43 12.35
N ARG A 50 -4.64 7.16 12.77
CA ARG A 50 -4.94 6.70 14.13
C ARG A 50 -3.75 6.78 15.10
N ASN A 51 -2.56 7.15 14.61
CA ASN A 51 -1.30 7.10 15.38
C ASN A 51 -1.01 5.70 15.97
N ASP A 52 -1.43 4.63 15.28
CA ASP A 52 -1.21 3.25 15.71
C ASP A 52 0.20 2.77 15.31
N TYR A 53 1.20 3.10 16.12
CA TYR A 53 2.62 2.85 15.78
C TYR A 53 2.97 1.38 15.54
N ALA A 54 2.35 0.42 16.23
CA ALA A 54 2.65 -1.00 15.99
C ALA A 54 2.13 -1.49 14.63
N SER A 55 0.94 -1.02 14.21
CA SER A 55 0.38 -1.32 12.89
C SER A 55 1.25 -0.72 11.79
N ILE A 56 1.77 0.49 11.98
CA ILE A 56 2.69 1.13 11.04
C ILE A 56 3.98 0.33 10.91
N LEU A 57 4.58 -0.11 12.03
CA LEU A 57 5.80 -0.93 12.01
C LEU A 57 5.59 -2.22 11.22
N ILE A 58 4.47 -2.90 11.43
CA ILE A 58 4.19 -4.16 10.74
C ILE A 58 3.90 -3.95 9.26
N LEU A 59 3.11 -2.95 8.91
CA LEU A 59 2.86 -2.60 7.52
C LEU A 59 4.16 -2.19 6.81
N SER A 60 5.07 -1.50 7.49
CA SER A 60 6.40 -1.18 6.95
C SER A 60 7.23 -2.44 6.70
N PHE A 61 7.17 -3.43 7.59
CA PHE A 61 7.84 -4.71 7.38
C PHE A 61 7.24 -5.47 6.18
N CYS A 62 5.91 -5.50 6.05
CA CYS A 62 5.24 -6.08 4.87
C CYS A 62 5.64 -5.38 3.57
N LEU A 63 5.78 -4.06 3.59
CA LEU A 63 6.20 -3.28 2.42
C LEU A 63 7.66 -3.57 2.01
N VAL A 64 8.56 -3.75 2.97
CA VAL A 64 9.95 -4.14 2.68
C VAL A 64 10.01 -5.54 2.06
N ILE A 65 9.20 -6.50 2.54
CA ILE A 65 9.10 -7.82 1.91
C ILE A 65 8.56 -7.72 0.48
N PHE A 66 7.55 -6.89 0.26
CA PHE A 66 7.00 -6.62 -1.06
C PHE A 66 8.08 -6.07 -2.02
N GLU A 67 8.85 -5.06 -1.59
CA GLU A 67 9.94 -4.50 -2.38
C GLU A 67 11.00 -5.54 -2.72
N ALA A 68 11.36 -6.38 -1.76
CA ALA A 68 12.33 -7.47 -1.95
C ALA A 68 11.85 -8.50 -2.97
N ASN A 69 10.56 -8.86 -2.95
CA ASN A 69 9.98 -9.84 -3.88
C ASN A 69 9.93 -9.33 -5.32
N HIS A 70 9.76 -8.02 -5.52
CA HIS A 70 9.68 -7.41 -6.85
C HIS A 70 11.00 -6.80 -7.33
N GLY A 71 12.06 -6.84 -6.53
CA GLY A 71 13.37 -6.27 -6.86
C GLY A 71 13.37 -4.74 -6.89
N TYR A 72 12.45 -4.09 -6.18
CA TYR A 72 12.38 -2.63 -6.09
C TYR A 72 13.37 -2.09 -5.07
N MET A 73 13.67 -0.79 -5.17
CA MET A 73 14.55 -0.12 -4.22
C MET A 73 13.92 -0.16 -2.82
N LEU A 74 14.71 -0.59 -1.83
CA LEU A 74 14.30 -0.67 -0.43
C LEU A 74 13.84 0.70 0.08
N PHE A 75 12.77 0.71 0.88
CA PHE A 75 12.10 1.86 1.48
C PHE A 75 11.41 2.82 0.50
N SER A 76 11.45 2.56 -0.82
CA SER A 76 10.82 3.42 -1.82
C SER A 76 9.31 3.56 -1.60
N SER A 77 8.62 2.47 -1.29
CA SER A 77 7.18 2.42 -1.04
C SER A 77 6.79 3.17 0.23
N ILE A 78 7.59 3.05 1.29
CA ILE A 78 7.33 3.73 2.56
C ILE A 78 7.47 5.24 2.39
N ILE A 79 8.54 5.69 1.74
CA ILE A 79 8.77 7.10 1.42
C ILE A 79 7.62 7.63 0.57
N TYR A 80 7.25 6.89 -0.48
CA TYR A 80 6.16 7.26 -1.37
C TYR A 80 4.83 7.40 -0.62
N PHE A 81 4.45 6.40 0.18
CA PHE A 81 3.19 6.41 0.93
C PHE A 81 3.11 7.57 1.92
N TYR A 82 4.23 7.88 2.58
CA TYR A 82 4.31 9.03 3.47
C TYR A 82 4.13 10.36 2.73
N LEU A 83 4.75 10.52 1.55
CA LEU A 83 4.57 11.72 0.71
C LEU A 83 3.12 11.87 0.24
N VAL A 84 2.51 10.78 -0.23
CA VAL A 84 1.11 10.79 -0.67
C VAL A 84 0.18 11.15 0.48
N TYR A 85 0.37 10.54 1.66
CA TYR A 85 -0.43 10.84 2.86
C TYR A 85 -0.34 12.32 3.24
N LYS A 86 0.87 12.89 3.26
CA LYS A 86 1.08 14.26 3.73
C LYS A 86 0.62 15.32 2.73
N PHE A 87 0.86 15.11 1.43
CA PHE A 87 0.67 16.17 0.42
C PHE A 87 -0.59 15.98 -0.44
N ILE A 88 -0.92 14.73 -0.78
CA ILE A 88 -1.94 14.43 -1.80
C ILE A 88 -3.28 14.13 -1.14
N MET A 89 -3.29 13.32 -0.08
CA MET A 89 -4.51 12.95 0.64
C MET A 89 -5.36 14.14 1.13
N PRO A 90 -4.80 15.23 1.71
CA PRO A 90 -5.60 16.39 2.09
C PRO A 90 -6.24 17.08 0.87
N LYS A 91 -5.54 17.12 -0.28
CA LYS A 91 -6.09 17.70 -1.52
C LYS A 91 -7.20 16.84 -2.11
N ILE A 92 -7.07 15.51 -2.06
CA ILE A 92 -8.12 14.59 -2.51
C ILE A 92 -9.38 14.78 -1.67
N ASN A 93 -9.25 14.81 -0.35
CA ASN A 93 -10.40 14.96 0.55
C ASN A 93 -11.09 16.33 0.43
N GLN A 94 -10.34 17.38 0.05
CA GLN A 94 -10.92 18.71 -0.20
C GLN A 94 -11.62 18.80 -1.56
N ASN A 95 -11.08 18.16 -2.59
CA ASN A 95 -11.58 18.27 -3.97
C ASN A 95 -12.71 17.28 -4.29
N PHE A 96 -12.76 16.14 -3.60
CA PHE A 96 -13.76 15.09 -3.84
C PHE A 96 -14.64 14.88 -2.62
N SER A 97 -15.95 15.02 -2.79
CA SER A 97 -16.94 14.76 -1.74
C SER A 97 -17.50 13.33 -1.78
N CYS A 98 -17.30 12.61 -2.89
CA CYS A 98 -17.83 11.26 -3.07
C CYS A 98 -16.88 10.20 -2.48
N PRO A 99 -17.33 9.34 -1.55
CA PRO A 99 -16.48 8.33 -0.91
C PRO A 99 -15.93 7.30 -1.91
N TRP A 100 -16.70 6.97 -2.93
CA TRP A 100 -16.28 6.06 -4.00
C TRP A 100 -15.13 6.66 -4.84
N CYS A 101 -15.21 7.96 -5.17
CA CYS A 101 -14.16 8.66 -5.90
C CYS A 101 -12.85 8.76 -5.09
N ILE A 102 -12.95 8.97 -3.77
CA ILE A 102 -11.76 9.00 -2.89
C ILE A 102 -11.07 7.63 -2.90
N LYS A 103 -11.83 6.54 -2.76
CA LYS A 103 -11.29 5.17 -2.84
C LYS A 103 -10.59 4.92 -4.18
N LEU A 104 -11.26 5.25 -5.28
CA LEU A 104 -10.70 5.08 -6.63
C LEU A 104 -9.41 5.89 -6.82
N SER A 105 -9.41 7.16 -6.39
CA SER A 105 -8.23 8.02 -6.46
C SER A 105 -7.06 7.46 -5.63
N ASN A 106 -7.32 6.87 -4.47
CA ASN A 106 -6.29 6.25 -3.64
C ASN A 106 -5.64 5.04 -4.34
N ILE A 107 -6.42 4.21 -5.03
CA ILE A 107 -5.91 3.04 -5.74
C ILE A 107 -5.09 3.46 -6.97
N LEU A 108 -5.59 4.44 -7.73
CA LEU A 108 -4.83 5.00 -8.85
C LEU A 108 -3.50 5.59 -8.37
N MET A 109 -3.51 6.30 -7.25
CA MET A 109 -2.29 6.86 -6.66
C MET A 109 -1.34 5.74 -6.22
N ALA A 110 -1.86 4.71 -5.55
CA ALA A 110 -1.06 3.57 -5.10
C ALA A 110 -0.36 2.86 -6.27
N TYR A 111 -1.04 2.63 -7.41
CA TYR A 111 -0.43 1.93 -8.54
C TYR A 111 0.31 2.86 -9.51
N ILE A 112 -0.43 3.77 -10.15
CA ILE A 112 0.12 4.65 -11.20
C ILE A 112 1.12 5.62 -10.58
N GLY A 113 0.76 6.20 -9.44
CA GLY A 113 1.62 7.15 -8.75
C GLY A 113 2.90 6.50 -8.20
N TYR A 114 2.83 5.28 -7.67
CA TYR A 114 4.03 4.56 -7.22
C TYR A 114 4.92 4.15 -8.40
N PHE A 115 4.33 3.70 -9.51
CA PHE A 115 5.12 3.37 -10.71
C PHE A 115 5.85 4.59 -11.26
N LEU A 116 5.19 5.76 -11.31
CA LEU A 116 5.82 7.03 -11.69
C LEU A 116 6.96 7.40 -10.73
N PHE A 117 6.74 7.26 -9.42
CA PHE A 117 7.77 7.50 -8.42
C PHE A 117 8.97 6.58 -8.61
N LEU A 118 8.74 5.29 -8.86
CA LEU A 118 9.80 4.32 -9.09
C LEU A 118 10.59 4.63 -10.36
N SER A 119 9.90 5.02 -11.44
CA SER A 119 10.56 5.46 -12.68
C SER A 119 11.46 6.68 -12.45
N LEU A 120 11.00 7.64 -11.65
CA LEU A 120 11.79 8.84 -11.31
C LEU A 120 13.00 8.49 -10.45
N MET A 121 12.85 7.60 -9.47
CA MET A 121 13.98 7.08 -8.69
C MET A 121 14.97 6.30 -9.57
N SER A 122 14.47 5.46 -10.47
CA SER A 122 15.31 4.68 -11.40
C SER A 122 16.19 5.58 -12.27
N SER A 123 15.67 6.71 -12.73
CA SER A 123 16.45 7.71 -13.49
C SER A 123 17.53 8.39 -12.65
N ILE A 124 17.26 8.65 -11.36
CA ILE A 124 18.24 9.26 -10.44
C ILE A 124 19.36 8.28 -10.11
N PHE A 125 19.02 7.01 -9.86
CA PHE A 125 19.97 5.99 -9.42
C PHE A 125 20.58 5.16 -10.56
N LEU A 126 20.22 5.43 -11.83
CA LEU A 126 20.65 4.67 -13.02
C LEU A 126 20.29 3.16 -12.96
N LEU A 127 19.15 2.81 -12.35
CA LEU A 127 18.63 1.44 -12.38
C LEU A 127 17.78 1.18 -13.62
N SER A 128 17.57 -0.10 -13.93
CA SER A 128 16.62 -0.53 -14.96
C SER A 128 15.21 -0.08 -14.59
N PRO A 129 14.49 0.64 -15.47
CA PRO A 129 13.14 1.08 -15.18
C PRO A 129 12.19 -0.12 -15.05
N PRO A 130 11.17 -0.03 -14.19
CA PRO A 130 10.16 -1.06 -14.10
C PRO A 130 9.42 -1.21 -15.44
N GLU A 131 9.08 -2.44 -15.83
CA GLU A 131 8.29 -2.68 -17.04
C GLU A 131 6.79 -2.53 -16.76
N PHE A 132 6.10 -1.70 -17.55
CA PHE A 132 4.65 -1.55 -17.44
C PHE A 132 3.95 -2.68 -18.20
N ASN A 133 3.38 -3.64 -17.47
CA ASN A 133 2.68 -4.78 -18.07
C ASN A 133 1.15 -4.59 -18.00
N HIS A 134 0.41 -5.17 -18.94
CA HIS A 134 -1.06 -5.13 -19.02
C HIS A 134 -1.75 -5.71 -17.76
N TYR A 135 -1.06 -6.62 -17.06
CA TYR A 135 -1.53 -7.16 -15.78
C TYR A 135 -1.72 -6.08 -14.70
N ILE A 136 -1.02 -4.94 -14.77
CA ILE A 136 -1.18 -3.84 -13.81
C ILE A 136 -2.61 -3.28 -13.86
N VAL A 137 -3.19 -3.14 -15.06
CA VAL A 137 -4.58 -2.66 -15.21
C VAL A 137 -5.56 -3.65 -14.60
N TYR A 138 -5.32 -4.94 -14.81
CA TYR A 138 -6.12 -6.01 -14.20
C TYR A 138 -6.05 -5.96 -12.66
N TYR A 139 -4.86 -5.76 -12.09
CA TYR A 139 -4.67 -5.64 -10.65
C TYR A 139 -5.39 -4.43 -10.05
N ILE A 140 -5.41 -3.30 -10.75
CA ILE A 140 -6.15 -2.10 -10.31
C ILE A 140 -7.64 -2.43 -10.15
N VAL A 141 -8.24 -3.18 -11.08
CA VAL A 141 -9.67 -3.53 -11.01
C VAL A 141 -9.97 -4.47 -9.84
N ILE A 142 -9.14 -5.49 -9.61
CA ILE A 142 -9.34 -6.41 -8.49
C ILE A 142 -9.17 -5.69 -7.15
N GLU A 143 -8.10 -4.92 -7.00
CA GLU A 143 -7.87 -4.20 -5.76
C GLU A 143 -8.90 -3.11 -5.50
N PHE A 144 -9.50 -2.56 -6.57
CA PHE A 144 -10.65 -1.68 -6.43
C PHE A 144 -11.84 -2.38 -5.77
N LEU A 145 -12.13 -3.62 -6.14
CA LEU A 145 -13.17 -4.41 -5.48
C LEU A 145 -12.81 -4.69 -4.01
N LEU A 146 -11.56 -5.07 -3.73
CA LEU A 146 -11.11 -5.36 -2.36
C LEU A 146 -11.19 -4.13 -1.44
N VAL A 147 -10.71 -2.97 -1.90
CA VAL A 147 -10.76 -1.70 -1.15
C VAL A 147 -12.19 -1.17 -1.04
N SER A 148 -13.07 -1.49 -1.99
CA SER A 148 -14.48 -1.11 -1.90
C SER A 148 -15.19 -1.82 -0.74
N ILE A 149 -14.82 -3.06 -0.44
CA ILE A 149 -15.33 -3.86 0.68
C ILE A 149 -14.80 -3.36 2.04
N LEU A 150 -13.60 -2.79 2.07
CA LEU A 150 -12.92 -2.28 3.28
C LEU A 150 -13.44 -0.92 3.77
#